data_AF-A0A0S8HSR3-F1
#
_entry.id   AF-A0A0S8HSR3-F1
#
_cell.length_a   1.000
_cell.length_b   1.000
_cell.length_c   1.000
_cell.angle_alpha   90.00
_cell.angle_beta   90.00
_cell.angle_gamma   90.00
#
_symmetry.space_group_name_H-M   'P 1'
#
loop_
_entity.id
_entity.type
_entity.pdbx_description
1 polymer ?
#
loop_
_entity_poly.entity_id
_entity_poly.type
_entity_poly.pdbx_seq_one_letter_code
_entity_poly.pdbx_strand_id
1 'polypeptide(L)'
;IGELSGGQQQRVFIARAIVNGPDVLFLDEPTAGVDAETQARFYEMLAALNQKKGLTIVLITHDIGVITKHVNKVACLNQRLFFHGTHEDFCSSSMVQELLQGEHHLVCHRH
;
A
#
# COMPACT_ATOMS: atom_id res chain seq x y z
N ILE A 1 -23.79 -0.83 8.22
CA ILE A 1 -22.32 -0.92 8.03
C ILE A 1 -21.56 -0.89 9.37
N GLY A 2 -22.14 -0.36 10.47
CA GLY A 2 -21.46 -0.24 11.77
C GLY A 2 -21.15 -1.53 12.56
N GLU A 3 -21.50 -2.72 12.06
CA GLU A 3 -21.20 -4.01 12.73
C GLU A 3 -20.09 -4.82 12.03
N LEU A 4 -19.49 -4.27 10.97
CA LEU A 4 -18.42 -4.94 10.23
C LEU A 4 -17.07 -4.71 10.92
N SER A 5 -16.24 -5.74 11.03
CA SER A 5 -14.82 -5.55 11.37
C SER A 5 -14.11 -4.73 10.29
N GLY A 6 -12.98 -4.08 10.62
CA GLY A 6 -12.24 -3.26 9.65
C GLY A 6 -11.92 -4.01 8.34
N GLY A 7 -11.51 -5.28 8.43
CA GLY A 7 -11.28 -6.12 7.25
C GLY A 7 -12.55 -6.47 6.45
N GLN A 8 -13.71 -6.61 7.10
CA GLN A 8 -14.98 -6.79 6.39
C GLN A 8 -15.39 -5.51 5.67
N GLN A 9 -15.21 -4.37 6.32
CA GLN A 9 -15.52 -3.07 5.75
C GLN A 9 -14.64 -2.79 4.51
N GLN A 10 -13.34 -3.08 4.59
CA GLN A 10 -12.41 -3.01 3.45
C GLN A 10 -12.87 -3.85 2.26
N ARG A 11 -13.26 -5.12 2.47
CA ARG A 11 -13.75 -5.98 1.38
C ARG A 11 -15.00 -5.44 0.72
N VAL A 12 -15.94 -4.90 1.49
CA VAL A 12 -17.15 -4.27 0.95
C VAL A 12 -16.79 -3.02 0.14
N PHE A 13 -15.87 -2.19 0.62
CA PHE A 13 -15.39 -1.02 -0.13
C PHE A 13 -14.73 -1.41 -1.46
N ILE A 14 -13.87 -2.42 -1.45
CA ILE A 14 -13.23 -2.94 -2.66
C ILE A 14 -14.28 -3.46 -3.63
N ALA A 15 -15.21 -4.31 -3.17
CA ALA A 15 -16.27 -4.86 -4.00
C ALA A 15 -17.10 -3.75 -4.67
N ARG A 16 -17.45 -2.71 -3.90
CA ARG A 16 -18.13 -1.52 -4.42
C ARG A 16 -17.30 -0.78 -5.46
N ALA A 17 -15.99 -0.62 -5.23
CA ALA A 17 -15.12 0.11 -6.14
C ALA A 17 -14.91 -0.65 -7.47
N ILE A 18 -14.89 -1.98 -7.45
CA ILE A 18 -14.63 -2.80 -8.65
C ILE A 18 -15.90 -3.29 -9.38
N VAL A 19 -17.10 -3.01 -8.87
CA VAL A 19 -18.37 -3.56 -9.42
C VAL A 19 -18.61 -3.18 -10.88
N ASN A 20 -18.17 -1.98 -11.28
CA ASN A 20 -18.30 -1.49 -12.65
C ASN A 20 -17.14 -1.92 -13.57
N GLY A 21 -16.23 -2.76 -13.09
CA GLY A 21 -15.05 -3.19 -13.83
C GLY A 21 -14.15 -2.03 -14.27
N PRO A 22 -13.69 -1.16 -13.35
CA PRO A 22 -12.83 -0.05 -13.72
C PRO A 22 -11.46 -0.54 -14.23
N ASP A 23 -10.80 0.28 -15.04
CA ASP A 23 -9.41 0.02 -15.47
C ASP A 23 -8.38 0.40 -14.39
N VAL A 24 -8.74 1.36 -13.52
CA VAL A 24 -7.86 1.91 -12.47
C VAL A 24 -8.60 2.02 -11.14
N LEU A 25 -7.95 1.59 -10.07
CA LEU A 25 -8.42 1.71 -8.69
C LEU A 25 -7.42 2.55 -7.87
N PHE A 26 -7.90 3.65 -7.31
CA PHE A 26 -7.14 4.49 -6.36
C PHE A 26 -7.51 4.11 -4.92
N LEU A 27 -6.50 3.91 -4.08
CA LEU A 27 -6.66 3.57 -2.67
C LEU A 27 -5.81 4.52 -1.82
N ASP A 28 -6.48 5.31 -0.99
CA ASP A 28 -5.85 6.27 -0.09
C ASP A 28 -5.80 5.72 1.33
N GLU A 29 -4.60 5.41 1.82
CA GLU A 29 -4.31 4.76 3.11
C GLU A 29 -5.32 3.67 3.51
N PRO A 30 -5.59 2.67 2.65
CA PRO A 30 -6.74 1.77 2.81
C PRO A 30 -6.63 0.86 4.03
N THR A 31 -5.43 0.74 4.62
CA THR A 31 -5.10 -0.13 5.75
C THR A 31 -4.91 0.60 7.07
N ALA A 32 -5.25 1.89 7.15
CA ALA A 32 -5.17 2.66 8.39
C ALA A 32 -6.03 2.03 9.51
N GLY A 33 -5.46 1.84 10.70
CA GLY A 33 -6.15 1.30 11.87
C GLY A 33 -6.44 -0.21 11.84
N VAL A 34 -5.82 -0.95 10.92
CA VAL A 34 -5.96 -2.41 10.78
C VAL A 34 -4.67 -3.11 11.21
N ASP A 35 -4.77 -4.29 11.84
CA ASP A 35 -3.62 -5.08 12.29
C ASP A 35 -2.79 -5.64 11.12
N ALA A 36 -1.50 -5.88 11.36
CA ALA A 36 -0.54 -6.28 10.33
C ALA A 36 -0.91 -7.57 9.56
N GLU A 37 -1.55 -8.55 10.23
CA GLU A 37 -1.98 -9.79 9.57
C GLU A 37 -3.12 -9.52 8.58
N THR A 38 -4.11 -8.73 9.00
CA THR A 38 -5.22 -8.32 8.13
C THR A 38 -4.73 -7.43 6.98
N GLN A 39 -3.75 -6.56 7.22
CA GLN A 39 -3.11 -5.76 6.16
C GLN A 39 -2.46 -6.64 5.09
N ALA A 40 -1.67 -7.64 5.49
CA ALA A 40 -1.02 -8.57 4.55
C ALA A 40 -2.05 -9.26 3.64
N ARG A 41 -3.13 -9.80 4.23
CA ARG A 41 -4.24 -10.42 3.48
C ARG A 41 -4.93 -9.46 2.52
N PHE A 42 -5.07 -8.20 2.91
CA PHE A 42 -5.64 -7.16 2.07
C PHE A 42 -4.76 -6.88 0.84
N TYR A 43 -3.44 -6.77 1.01
CA TYR A 43 -2.51 -6.58 -0.11
C TYR A 43 -2.42 -7.80 -1.03
N GLU A 44 -2.47 -9.01 -0.50
CA GLU A 44 -2.56 -10.24 -1.31
C GLU A 44 -3.82 -10.25 -2.20
N MET A 45 -4.96 -9.83 -1.65
CA MET A 45 -6.19 -9.68 -2.41
C MET A 45 -6.05 -8.65 -3.53
N LEU A 46 -5.43 -7.51 -3.28
CA LEU A 46 -5.16 -6.49 -4.31
C LEU A 46 -4.25 -7.03 -5.42
N ALA A 47 -3.17 -7.72 -5.05
CA ALA A 47 -2.27 -8.35 -6.01
C ALA A 47 -3.01 -9.37 -6.90
N ALA A 48 -3.90 -10.17 -6.32
CA ALA A 48 -4.74 -11.09 -7.07
C ALA A 48 -5.71 -10.39 -8.03
N LEU A 49 -6.26 -9.23 -7.63
CA LEU A 49 -7.13 -8.42 -8.51
C LEU A 49 -6.35 -7.83 -9.68
N ASN A 50 -5.15 -7.29 -9.43
CA ASN A 50 -4.27 -6.77 -10.48
C ASN A 50 -3.94 -7.87 -11.51
N GLN A 51 -3.51 -9.05 -11.04
CA GLN A 51 -3.13 -10.16 -11.92
C GLN A 51 -4.32 -10.77 -12.69
N LYS A 52 -5.47 -10.99 -12.03
CA LYS A 52 -6.60 -11.70 -12.64
C LYS A 52 -7.48 -10.80 -13.52
N LYS A 53 -7.61 -9.52 -13.18
CA LYS A 53 -8.51 -8.59 -13.88
C LYS A 53 -7.79 -7.55 -14.72
N GLY A 54 -6.45 -7.51 -14.70
CA GLY A 54 -5.67 -6.44 -15.33
C GLY A 54 -5.92 -5.06 -14.71
N LEU A 55 -6.47 -5.02 -13.49
CA LEU A 55 -6.82 -3.78 -12.80
C LEU A 55 -5.55 -3.04 -12.39
N THR A 56 -5.37 -1.80 -12.86
CA THR A 56 -4.28 -0.95 -12.37
C THR A 56 -4.63 -0.45 -10.99
N ILE A 57 -3.72 -0.61 -10.02
CA ILE A 57 -3.95 -0.19 -8.63
C ILE A 57 -2.92 0.88 -8.26
N VAL A 58 -3.41 2.04 -7.84
CA VAL A 58 -2.59 3.13 -7.30
C VAL A 58 -2.85 3.18 -5.80
N LEU A 59 -1.84 2.81 -5.03
CA LEU A 59 -1.86 2.79 -3.57
C LEU A 59 -1.10 4.00 -3.02
N ILE A 60 -1.73 4.77 -2.17
CA ILE A 60 -1.12 5.84 -1.38
C ILE A 60 -0.95 5.30 0.04
N THR A 61 0.30 5.28 0.52
CA THR A 61 0.64 4.79 1.85
C THR A 61 1.93 5.41 2.34
N HIS A 62 2.05 5.54 3.65
CA HIS A 62 3.31 5.86 4.34
C HIS A 62 4.03 4.60 4.83
N ASP A 63 3.46 3.40 4.65
CA ASP A 63 4.07 2.13 5.06
C ASP A 63 5.04 1.61 3.99
N ILE A 64 6.34 1.76 4.26
CA ILE A 64 7.43 1.30 3.39
C ILE A 64 7.49 -0.24 3.32
N GLY A 65 7.09 -0.96 4.37
CA GLY A 65 7.10 -2.41 4.41
C GLY A 65 6.21 -3.03 3.32
N VAL A 66 5.04 -2.42 3.10
CA VAL A 66 4.10 -2.81 2.04
C VAL A 66 4.70 -2.58 0.64
N ILE A 67 5.38 -1.44 0.45
CA ILE A 67 6.02 -1.06 -0.81
C ILE A 67 7.01 -2.14 -1.27
N THR A 68 7.60 -2.89 -0.35
CA THR A 68 8.64 -3.86 -0.72
C THR A 68 8.16 -5.18 -1.32
N LYS A 69 6.86 -5.51 -1.25
CA LYS A 69 6.38 -6.88 -1.59
C LYS A 69 5.39 -6.97 -2.74
N HIS A 70 4.64 -5.90 -3.02
CA HIS A 70 3.44 -6.02 -3.88
C HIS A 70 3.30 -4.95 -4.97
N VAL A 71 4.25 -4.02 -5.10
CA VAL A 71 4.20 -2.94 -6.09
C VAL A 71 5.30 -3.08 -7.14
N ASN A 72 4.94 -2.78 -8.38
CA ASN A 72 5.84 -2.86 -9.54
C ASN A 72 6.60 -1.54 -9.76
N LYS A 73 5.96 -0.41 -9.42
CA LYS A 73 6.50 0.94 -9.53
C LYS A 73 6.27 1.70 -8.24
N VAL A 74 7.20 2.58 -7.91
CA VAL A 74 7.18 3.40 -6.71
C VAL A 74 7.33 4.86 -7.11
N ALA A 75 6.55 5.73 -6.48
CA ALA A 75 6.68 7.18 -6.59
C ALA A 75 6.74 7.77 -5.19
N CYS A 76 7.75 8.59 -4.90
CA CYS A 76 7.91 9.22 -3.59
C CYS A 76 7.73 10.74 -3.72
N LEU A 77 6.89 11.30 -2.85
CA LEU A 77 6.50 12.70 -2.88
C LEU A 77 6.81 13.36 -1.53
N ASN A 78 7.48 14.52 -1.57
CA ASN A 78 7.64 15.43 -0.43
C ASN A 78 7.55 16.86 -0.97
N GLN A 79 6.33 17.39 -1.05
CA GLN A 79 5.97 18.63 -1.76
C GLN A 79 6.25 18.62 -3.28
N ARG A 80 7.19 17.79 -3.73
CA ARG A 80 7.58 17.52 -5.11
C ARG A 80 7.81 16.02 -5.26
N LEU A 81 7.63 15.52 -6.48
CA LEU A 81 8.06 14.18 -6.85
C LEU A 81 9.58 14.14 -6.85
N PHE A 82 10.17 13.36 -5.95
CA PHE A 82 11.63 13.24 -5.83
C PHE A 82 12.14 11.85 -6.22
N PHE A 83 11.25 10.87 -6.36
CA PHE A 83 11.57 9.56 -6.92
C PHE A 83 10.39 9.03 -7.76
N HIS A 84 10.70 8.41 -8.89
CA HIS A 84 9.76 7.59 -9.66
C HIS A 84 10.53 6.51 -10.42
N GLY A 85 10.21 5.25 -10.18
CA GLY A 85 10.95 4.14 -10.78
C GLY A 85 10.31 2.78 -10.51
N THR A 86 11.03 1.72 -10.87
CA THR A 86 10.63 0.36 -10.49
C THR A 86 10.87 0.11 -9.01
N HIS A 87 10.28 -0.95 -8.49
CA HIS A 87 10.59 -1.43 -7.14
C HIS A 87 12.08 -1.78 -6.97
N GLU A 88 12.72 -2.35 -8.00
CA GLU A 88 14.16 -2.69 -7.97
C GLU A 88 15.04 -1.44 -7.89
N ASP A 89 14.75 -0.42 -8.72
CA ASP A 89 15.44 0.87 -8.68
C ASP A 89 15.28 1.51 -7.30
N PHE A 90 14.07 1.45 -6.74
CA PHE A 90 13.78 1.98 -5.42
C PHE A 90 14.66 1.31 -4.36
N CYS A 91 14.66 -0.03 -4.28
CA CYS A 91 15.44 -0.80 -3.31
C CYS A 91 16.95 -0.62 -3.43
N SER A 92 17.47 -0.39 -4.63
CA SER A 92 18.91 -0.17 -4.87
C SER A 92 19.37 1.27 -4.60
N SER A 93 18.43 2.21 -4.50
CA SER A 93 18.74 3.62 -4.29
C SER A 93 19.03 3.95 -2.83
N SER A 94 19.86 4.98 -2.60
CA SER A 94 20.03 5.59 -1.27
C SER A 94 18.74 6.22 -0.73
N MET A 95 17.71 6.37 -1.59
CA MET A 95 16.41 6.93 -1.27
C MET A 95 15.70 6.17 -0.15
N VAL A 96 15.84 4.84 -0.09
CA VAL A 96 15.23 4.03 0.97
C VAL A 96 15.77 4.44 2.33
N GLN A 97 17.07 4.74 2.42
CA GLN A 97 17.68 5.19 3.67
C GLN A 97 17.18 6.59 4.06
N GLU A 98 17.03 7.50 3.11
CA GLU A 98 16.48 8.85 3.36
C GLU A 98 15.02 8.79 3.82
N LEU A 99 14.18 7.95 3.20
CA LEU A 99 12.79 7.74 3.60
C LEU A 99 12.66 7.09 4.98
N LEU A 100 13.53 6.12 5.30
CA LEU A 100 13.58 5.50 6.64
C LEU A 100 14.13 6.45 7.71
N GLN A 101 14.89 7.48 7.34
CA GLN A 101 15.45 8.48 8.25
C GLN A 101 14.54 9.69 8.50
N GLY A 102 13.45 9.86 7.74
CA GLY A 102 12.44 10.88 8.01
C GLY A 102 11.55 10.48 9.20
N GLU A 103 11.48 11.32 10.25
CA GLU A 103 10.66 11.25 11.48
C GLU A 103 10.15 9.88 12.00
N HIS A 104 10.87 8.78 11.79
CA HIS A 104 10.58 7.51 12.45
C HIS A 104 11.44 7.40 13.71
N HIS A 105 10.84 7.78 14.87
CA HIS A 105 11.39 7.37 16.16
C HIS A 105 11.25 5.85 16.30
N LEU A 106 12.31 5.13 15.92
CA LEU A 106 12.48 3.72 16.22
C LEU A 106 12.61 3.54 17.74
N VAL A 107 11.48 3.32 18.42
CA VAL A 107 11.48 2.92 19.84
C VAL A 107 11.69 1.41 19.90
N CYS A 108 12.95 0.99 19.95
CA CYS A 108 13.32 -0.39 20.24
C CYS A 108 13.14 -0.65 21.75
N HIS A 109 12.08 -1.36 22.15
CA HIS A 109 12.01 -1.96 23.48
C HIS A 109 12.87 -3.24 23.50
N ARG A 110 13.90 -3.26 24.34
CA ARG A 110 14.55 -4.51 24.77
C ARG A 110 13.75 -5.09 25.93
N HIS A 111 13.31 -6.34 25.78
CA HIS A 111 13.01 -7.22 26.92
C HIS A 111 14.25 -8.03 27.25
#